data_AF-A0A432T606-F1
#
_entry.id   AF-A0A432T606-F1
#
_cell.length_a   1.000
_cell.length_b   1.000
_cell.length_c   1.000
_cell.angle_alpha   90.00
_cell.angle_beta   90.00
_cell.angle_gamma   90.00
#
_symmetry.space_group_name_H-M   'P 1'
#
loop_
_entity.id
_entity.type
_entity.pdbx_description
1 polymer ?
#
loop_
_entity_poly.entity_id
_entity_poly.type
_entity_poly.pdbx_seq_one_letter_code
_entity_poly.pdbx_strand_id
1 'polypeptide(L)'
;MNTKTQTHNNKWQFWIDRGGTFTDIIACLPDGRLKTHKLLSENPKQYTDAAIEGIRQLMGVKHNSALPSKDISSIKMGTTVATNALLERQ
;
A
#
# COMPACT_ATOMS: atom_id res chain seq x y z
N MET A 1 -19.88 20.06 21.65
CA MET A 1 -19.10 18.87 21.21
C MET A 1 -18.79 19.07 19.73
N ASN A 2 -17.56 19.47 19.39
CA ASN A 2 -17.18 19.71 17.99
C ASN A 2 -16.85 18.38 17.31
N THR A 3 -17.84 17.80 16.63
CA THR A 3 -17.60 16.72 15.68
C THR A 3 -16.86 17.33 14.49
N LYS A 4 -15.54 17.17 14.45
CA LYS A 4 -14.78 17.38 13.20
C LYS A 4 -15.46 16.53 12.15
N THR A 5 -16.11 17.17 11.18
CA THR A 5 -16.58 16.53 9.95
C THR A 5 -15.36 15.89 9.31
N GLN A 6 -15.20 14.57 9.47
CA GLN A 6 -14.26 13.82 8.65
C GLN A 6 -14.73 14.02 7.22
N THR A 7 -13.98 14.79 6.44
CA THR A 7 -14.15 14.86 5.00
C THR A 7 -13.91 13.45 4.48
N HIS A 8 -14.98 12.70 4.21
CA HIS A 8 -14.89 11.44 3.51
C HIS A 8 -14.25 11.73 2.16
N ASN A 9 -12.98 11.38 2.06
CA ASN A 9 -12.28 11.44 0.80
C ASN A 9 -12.81 10.25 0.01
N ASN A 10 -13.63 10.50 -1.02
CA ASN A 10 -14.22 9.46 -1.89
C ASN A 10 -13.16 8.74 -2.77
N LYS A 11 -11.93 8.63 -2.28
CA LYS A 11 -10.76 8.09 -2.94
C LYS A 11 -9.98 7.23 -1.96
N TRP A 12 -9.26 6.28 -2.52
CA TRP A 12 -8.41 5.38 -1.77
C TRP A 12 -7.24 6.11 -1.11
N GLN A 13 -6.86 5.63 0.07
CA GLN A 13 -5.62 6.04 0.74
C GLN A 13 -4.86 4.80 1.18
N PHE A 14 -3.54 4.80 0.99
CA PHE A 14 -2.69 3.68 1.34
C PHE A 14 -1.57 4.11 2.29
N TRP A 15 -1.31 3.26 3.28
CA TRP A 15 -0.11 3.28 4.10
C TRP A 15 0.60 1.96 3.91
N ILE A 16 1.87 2.02 3.53
CA ILE A 16 2.64 0.86 3.11
C ILE A 16 3.92 0.84 3.94
N ASP A 17 4.23 -0.31 4.53
CA ASP A 17 5.49 -0.58 5.18
C ASP A 17 6.19 -1.74 4.48
N ARG A 18 7.28 -1.43 3.76
CA ARG A 18 8.10 -2.44 3.10
C ARG A 18 9.23 -2.89 4.01
N GLY A 19 9.15 -4.13 4.48
CA GLY A 19 10.21 -4.82 5.21
C GLY A 19 11.10 -5.70 4.33
N GLY A 20 12.03 -6.42 4.95
CA GLY A 20 12.89 -7.40 4.27
C GLY A 20 12.12 -8.63 3.76
N THR A 21 11.20 -9.16 4.55
CA THR A 21 10.44 -10.37 4.19
C THR A 21 9.04 -10.05 3.67
N PHE A 22 8.34 -9.12 4.30
CA PHE A 22 6.95 -8.79 3.98
C PHE A 22 6.76 -7.30 3.74
N THR A 23 5.80 -6.99 2.87
CA THR A 23 5.23 -5.67 2.71
C THR A 23 3.83 -5.67 3.29
N ASP A 24 3.60 -4.81 4.26
CA ASP A 24 2.33 -4.61 4.93
C ASP A 24 1.63 -3.37 4.37
N ILE A 25 0.33 -3.49 4.12
CA ILE A 25 -0.47 -2.43 3.52
C ILE A 25 -1.75 -2.24 4.34
N ILE A 26 -2.01 -1.00 4.71
CA ILE A 26 -3.31 -0.56 5.21
C ILE A 26 -3.94 0.32 4.14
N ALA A 27 -5.16 -0.02 3.72
CA ALA A 27 -5.94 0.75 2.77
C ALA A 27 -7.19 1.30 3.45
N CYS A 28 -7.43 2.60 3.28
CA CYS A 28 -8.73 3.20 3.51
C CYS A 28 -9.48 3.26 2.18
N LEU A 29 -10.64 2.62 2.14
CA LEU A 29 -11.56 2.63 1.01
C LEU A 29 -12.21 4.01 0.87
N PRO A 30 -12.77 4.33 -0.31
CA PRO A 30 -13.57 5.55 -0.50
C PRO A 30 -14.71 5.74 0.50
N ASP A 31 -15.26 4.64 1.03
CA ASP A 31 -16.33 4.64 2.03
C ASP A 31 -15.82 4.75 3.48
N GLY A 32 -14.51 4.89 3.68
CA GLY A 32 -13.87 5.02 4.99
C GLY A 32 -13.53 3.69 5.67
N ARG A 33 -13.91 2.53 5.11
CA ARG A 33 -13.53 1.23 5.69
C ARG A 33 -12.04 0.98 5.54
N LEU A 34 -11.44 0.33 6.53
CA LEU A 34 -10.06 -0.11 6.46
C LEU A 34 -9.96 -1.57 6.00
N LYS A 35 -8.97 -1.85 5.16
CA LYS A 35 -8.51 -3.18 4.82
C LYS A 35 -7.01 -3.29 5.06
N THR A 36 -6.58 -4.46 5.51
CA THR A 36 -5.16 -4.81 5.60
C THR A 36 -4.81 -5.82 4.52
N HIS A 37 -3.56 -5.80 4.09
CA HIS A 37 -3.02 -6.77 3.15
C HIS A 37 -1.53 -6.98 3.41
N LYS A 38 -1.06 -8.21 3.19
CA LYS A 38 0.34 -8.58 3.41
C LYS A 38 0.82 -9.40 2.22
N LEU A 39 1.95 -9.01 1.66
CA LEU A 39 2.63 -9.74 0.58
C LEU A 39 4.07 -10.04 0.97
N LEU A 40 4.68 -11.05 0.35
CA LEU A 40 6.14 -11.18 0.38
C LEU A 40 6.74 -9.94 -0.27
N SER A 41 7.76 -9.34 0.34
CA SER A 41 8.47 -8.17 -0.20
C SER A 41 9.10 -8.46 -1.56
N GLU A 42 9.48 -9.71 -1.80
CA GLU A 42 10.02 -10.17 -3.08
C GLU A 42 9.32 -11.47 -3.51
N ASN A 43 8.70 -11.43 -4.69
CA ASN A 43 8.20 -12.61 -5.38
C ASN A 43 8.24 -12.38 -6.90
N PRO A 44 9.43 -12.40 -7.52
CA PRO A 44 9.62 -11.99 -8.91
C PRO A 44 8.80 -12.79 -9.93
N LYS A 45 8.35 -14.01 -9.57
CA LYS A 45 7.50 -14.85 -10.41
C LYS A 45 6.05 -14.34 -10.49
N GLN A 46 5.61 -13.55 -9.52
CA GLN A 46 4.22 -13.07 -9.43
C GLN A 46 4.11 -11.56 -9.60
N TYR A 47 5.10 -10.78 -9.16
CA TYR A 47 5.08 -9.33 -9.25
C TYR A 47 6.48 -8.74 -9.15
N THR A 48 6.66 -7.57 -9.77
CA THR A 48 7.91 -6.80 -9.73
C THR A 48 8.04 -5.96 -8.47
N ASP A 49 6.93 -5.50 -7.91
CA ASP A 49 6.88 -4.66 -6.71
C ASP A 49 5.67 -5.01 -5.85
N ALA A 50 5.92 -5.37 -4.58
CA ALA A 50 4.89 -5.80 -3.64
C ALA A 50 3.89 -4.69 -3.27
N ALA A 51 4.34 -3.43 -3.21
CA ALA A 51 3.49 -2.29 -2.88
C ALA A 51 2.48 -2.03 -4.00
N ILE A 52 2.95 -1.99 -5.25
CA ILE A 52 2.10 -1.82 -6.44
C ILE A 52 1.13 -2.99 -6.57
N GLU A 53 1.59 -4.22 -6.38
CA GLU A 53 0.73 -5.39 -6.47
C GLU A 53 -0.33 -5.42 -5.37
N GLY A 54 0.03 -5.05 -4.14
CA GLY A 54 -0.95 -5.00 -3.06
C GLY A 54 -2.03 -3.93 -3.27
N ILE A 55 -1.68 -2.76 -3.80
CA ILE A 55 -2.67 -1.75 -4.24
C ILE A 55 -3.60 -2.35 -5.29
N ARG A 56 -3.05 -3.05 -6.29
CA ARG A 56 -3.82 -3.68 -7.37
C ARG A 56 -4.83 -4.70 -6.83
N GLN A 57 -4.39 -5.59 -5.95
CA GLN A 57 -5.26 -6.62 -5.36
C GLN A 57 -6.37 -6.00 -4.50
N LEU A 58 -6.05 -4.97 -3.70
CA LEU A 58 -7.01 -4.28 -2.86
C LEU A 58 -8.07 -3.50 -3.66
N MET A 59 -7.68 -2.92 -4.80
CA MET A 59 -8.58 -2.23 -5.72
C MET A 59 -9.29 -3.16 -6.70
N GLY A 60 -8.99 -4.47 -6.70
CA GLY A 60 -9.57 -5.44 -7.63
C GLY A 60 -9.16 -5.24 -9.09
N VAL A 61 -8.01 -4.60 -9.33
CA VAL A 61 -7.49 -4.33 -10.67
C VAL A 61 -6.78 -5.59 -11.19
N LYS A 62 -6.98 -5.94 -12.47
CA LYS A 62 -6.34 -7.12 -13.07
C LYS A 62 -4.81 -6.94 -13.15
N HIS A 63 -4.09 -8.05 -13.06
CA HIS A 63 -2.64 -8.09 -13.26
C HIS A 63 -2.25 -7.43 -14.60
N ASN A 64 -1.15 -6.69 -14.63
CA ASN A 64 -0.67 -5.86 -15.76
C ASN A 64 -1.60 -4.76 -16.28
N SER A 65 -2.78 -4.55 -15.68
CA SER A 65 -3.61 -3.38 -16.01
C SER A 65 -3.07 -2.13 -15.31
N ALA A 66 -3.26 -0.98 -15.97
CA ALA A 66 -2.94 0.32 -15.39
C ALA A 66 -3.74 0.53 -14.10
N LEU A 67 -3.06 1.01 -13.05
CA LEU A 67 -3.73 1.42 -11.82
C LEU A 67 -4.51 2.71 -12.07
N PRO A 68 -5.77 2.81 -11.60
CA PRO A 68 -6.57 4.03 -11.77
C PRO A 68 -6.14 5.09 -10.75
N SER A 69 -4.99 5.72 -11.00
CA SER A 69 -4.36 6.70 -10.08
C SER A 69 -5.27 7.86 -9.68
N LYS A 70 -6.21 8.24 -10.56
CA LYS A 70 -7.23 9.27 -10.28
C LYS A 70 -8.12 8.96 -9.07
N ASP A 71 -8.29 7.67 -8.74
CA ASP A 71 -9.12 7.18 -7.65
C ASP A 71 -8.33 7.03 -6.34
N ILE A 72 -7.04 7.36 -6.35
CA ILE A 72 -6.14 7.32 -5.19
C ILE A 72 -5.85 8.76 -4.77
N SER A 73 -6.11 9.09 -3.51
CA SER A 73 -5.80 10.42 -2.97
C SER A 73 -4.40 10.49 -2.37
N SER A 74 -3.91 9.42 -1.75
CA SER A 74 -2.56 9.44 -1.17
C SER A 74 -2.00 8.03 -1.02
N ILE A 75 -0.69 7.92 -1.21
CA ILE A 75 0.11 6.76 -0.84
C ILE A 75 1.19 7.27 0.10
N LYS A 76 1.29 6.69 1.29
CA LYS A 76 2.37 6.95 2.25
C LYS A 76 3.18 5.67 2.38
N MET A 77 4.47 5.75 2.09
CA MET A 77 5.37 4.59 2.11
C MET A 77 6.46 4.79 3.16
N GLY A 78 6.48 3.90 4.14
CA GLY A 78 7.62 3.64 5.01
C GLY A 78 8.38 2.41 4.50
N THR A 79 9.69 2.37 4.76
CA THR A 79 10.52 1.21 4.45
C THR A 79 11.58 1.05 5.51
N THR A 80 11.88 -0.20 5.85
CA THR A 80 13.02 -0.56 6.71
C THR A 80 14.22 -1.07 5.92
N VAL A 81 14.11 -1.15 4.59
CA VAL A 81 15.15 -1.72 3.71
C VAL A 81 16.48 -0.98 3.86
N ALA A 82 16.47 0.36 3.86
CA ALA A 82 17.70 1.14 3.99
C ALA A 82 18.38 0.94 5.36
N THR A 83 17.58 0.86 6.43
CA THR A 83 18.09 0.60 7.78
C THR A 83 18.67 -0.80 7.88
N ASN A 84 18.02 -1.81 7.28
CA ASN A 84 18.54 -3.18 7.27
C ASN A 84 19.84 -3.29 6.46
N ALA A 85 19.90 -2.66 5.28
CA ALA A 85 21.14 -2.62 4.49
C ALA A 85 22.30 -2.02 5.29
N LEU A 86 22.06 -0.91 6.00
CA LEU A 86 23.05 -0.30 6.89
C LEU A 86 23.52 -1.26 8.00
N LEU A 87 22.60 -2.00 8.64
CA LEU A 87 22.93 -2.93 9.72
C LEU A 87 23.65 -4.18 9.21
N GLU A 88 23.29 -4.67 8.03
CA GLU A 88 23.87 -5.85 7.39
C GLU A 88 25.15 -5.53 6.58
N ARG A 89 25.55 -4.25 6.53
CA ARG A 89 26.69 -3.73 5.75
C ARG A 89 26.57 -4.01 4.25
N GLN A 90 25.36 -3.87 3.71
CA GLN A 90 25.06 -3.86 2.29
C GLN A 90 25.02 -2.43 1.73
#